data_AF-G4YN00-F1
#
_entry.id   AF-G4YN00-F1
#
_cell.length_a   1.000
_cell.length_b   1.000
_cell.length_c   1.000
_cell.angle_alpha   90.00
_cell.angle_beta   90.00
_cell.angle_gamma   90.00
#
_symmetry.space_group_name_H-M   'P 1'
#
loop_
_entity.id
_entity.type
_entity.pdbx_description
1 polymer ?
#
loop_
_entity_poly.entity_id
_entity_poly.type
_entity_poly.pdbx_seq_one_letter_code
_entity_poly.pdbx_strand_id
1 'polypeptide(L)'
;MPLVSTQQLYQLLVQPIVKETLNQGDTSGNALAPAVMSVGSFNEIVHKIWEAYAPRVKTRAVKTDGVWSTETPEAAEWAKVMQFKLKKHVVDPAKTDQAILVEYHTTLVKLRGQTVSLLIYEYGVGIVRAQDLDEFKAACIHPEQVDRAGATAEVSLREIVANLQVVWAATFQGEAVVWRMWGNHIIRNLNRSTWETAILDHPPASVASLLRPADSTLESHLANVTQSANVALDCVQGALEGYRVIRRDWEALDRRLEEYEHSQSCD
;
A
#
# COMPACT_ATOMS: atom_id res chain seq x y z
N MET A 1 -52.93 21.21 -5.26
CA MET A 1 -51.68 21.69 -4.65
C MET A 1 -50.81 20.49 -4.35
N PRO A 2 -49.56 20.42 -4.86
CA PRO A 2 -48.67 19.33 -4.48
C PRO A 2 -48.20 19.57 -3.04
N LEU A 3 -48.25 18.52 -2.23
CA LEU A 3 -47.65 18.45 -0.90
C LEU A 3 -46.15 18.70 -1.05
N VAL A 4 -45.66 19.83 -0.56
CA VAL A 4 -44.23 20.07 -0.38
C VAL A 4 -43.76 19.07 0.66
N SER A 5 -43.16 17.97 0.20
CA SER A 5 -42.34 17.11 1.05
C SER A 5 -41.19 17.98 1.56
N THR A 6 -41.33 18.46 2.80
CA THR A 6 -40.27 19.19 3.49
C THR A 6 -39.22 18.17 3.91
N GLN A 7 -38.36 17.76 2.97
CA GLN A 7 -37.05 17.22 3.33
C GLN A 7 -36.36 18.29 4.18
N GLN A 8 -36.31 18.07 5.49
CA GLN A 8 -35.61 18.97 6.40
C GLN A 8 -34.12 18.89 6.11
N LEU A 9 -33.65 19.76 5.23
CA LEU A 9 -32.23 19.92 4.97
C LEU A 9 -31.56 20.47 6.23
N TYR A 10 -30.56 19.74 6.72
CA TYR A 10 -29.63 20.25 7.72
C TYR A 10 -28.57 21.08 7.01
N GLN A 11 -28.49 22.36 7.36
CA GLN A 11 -27.43 23.25 6.90
C GLN A 11 -26.52 23.63 8.08
N LEU A 12 -25.23 23.37 7.93
CA LEU A 12 -24.22 23.64 8.93
C LEU A 12 -23.11 24.50 8.33
N LEU A 13 -22.85 25.66 8.94
CA LEU A 13 -21.69 26.48 8.64
C LEU A 13 -20.56 26.08 9.61
N VAL A 14 -19.51 25.47 9.08
CA VAL A 14 -18.40 24.91 9.84
C VAL A 14 -17.15 25.78 9.67
N GLN A 15 -16.50 26.13 10.78
CA GLN A 15 -15.19 26.78 10.83
C GLN A 15 -14.16 25.76 11.34
N PRO A 16 -13.36 25.12 10.46
CA PRO A 16 -12.44 24.07 10.88
C PRO A 16 -11.16 24.65 11.47
N ILE A 17 -10.62 24.00 12.49
CA ILE A 17 -9.35 24.34 13.13
C ILE A 17 -8.56 23.05 13.35
N VAL A 18 -7.41 22.93 12.71
CA VAL A 18 -6.51 21.78 12.87
C VAL A 18 -5.59 22.01 14.07
N LYS A 19 -5.46 20.99 14.91
CA LYS A 19 -4.72 21.01 16.18
C LYS A 19 -3.82 19.78 16.28
N GLU A 20 -2.64 19.96 16.87
CA GLU A 20 -1.70 18.88 17.15
C GLU A 20 -2.02 18.16 18.47
N THR A 21 -2.64 18.88 19.43
CA THR A 21 -3.00 18.33 20.74
C THR A 21 -4.40 18.76 21.17
N LEU A 22 -5.03 17.99 22.06
CA LEU A 22 -6.35 18.28 22.61
C LEU A 22 -6.40 19.67 23.26
N ASN A 23 -5.40 20.00 24.07
CA ASN A 23 -5.35 21.22 24.87
C ASN A 23 -4.70 22.43 24.17
N GLN A 24 -4.28 22.30 22.91
CA GLN A 24 -3.80 23.45 22.14
C GLN A 24 -4.86 24.56 22.11
N GLY A 25 -4.47 25.83 22.17
CA GLY A 25 -5.42 26.93 22.07
C GLY A 25 -5.97 27.06 20.64
N ASP A 26 -7.25 27.40 20.48
CA ASP A 26 -7.88 27.55 19.16
C ASP A 26 -7.15 28.56 18.27
N THR A 27 -6.62 29.65 18.83
CA THR A 27 -5.87 30.69 18.12
C THR A 27 -4.49 30.24 17.64
N SER A 28 -3.92 29.21 18.29
CA SER A 28 -2.66 28.60 17.89
C SER A 28 -2.83 27.43 16.93
N GLY A 29 -4.08 26.99 16.69
CA GLY A 29 -4.41 25.98 15.70
C GLY A 29 -4.46 26.57 14.29
N ASN A 30 -4.33 25.70 13.28
CA ASN A 30 -4.41 26.10 11.89
C ASN A 30 -5.88 26.21 11.45
N ALA A 31 -6.39 27.44 11.41
CA ALA A 31 -7.74 27.72 10.98
C ALA A 31 -7.88 27.56 9.45
N LEU A 32 -8.85 26.75 9.02
CA LEU A 32 -9.19 26.57 7.61
C LEU A 32 -10.34 27.50 7.21
N ALA A 33 -10.53 27.66 5.89
CA ALA A 33 -11.65 28.42 5.36
C ALA A 33 -12.99 27.81 5.81
N PRO A 34 -13.98 28.64 6.22
CA PRO A 34 -15.30 28.13 6.58
C PRO A 34 -16.00 27.46 5.39
N ALA A 35 -16.77 26.42 5.69
CA ALA A 35 -17.50 25.64 4.70
C ALA A 35 -18.96 25.47 5.10
N VAL A 36 -19.86 25.52 4.11
CA VAL A 36 -21.29 25.26 4.30
C VAL A 36 -21.59 23.84 3.85
N MET A 37 -22.22 23.06 4.72
CA MET A 37 -22.65 21.70 4.44
C MET A 37 -24.17 21.60 4.53
N SER A 38 -24.81 21.30 3.40
CA SER A 38 -26.25 21.01 3.32
C SER A 38 -26.48 19.54 2.98
N VAL A 39 -27.26 18.82 3.80
CA VAL A 39 -27.56 17.38 3.65
C VAL A 39 -28.94 17.02 4.24
N GLY A 40 -29.44 15.82 3.96
CA GLY A 40 -30.78 15.35 4.38
C GLY A 40 -30.84 14.71 5.77
N SER A 41 -29.70 14.27 6.32
CA SER A 41 -29.64 13.63 7.64
C SER A 41 -28.38 13.96 8.42
N PHE A 42 -28.39 13.71 9.74
CA PHE A 42 -27.21 13.93 10.59
C PHE A 42 -26.05 13.02 10.20
N ASN A 43 -26.33 11.75 9.88
CA ASN A 43 -25.28 10.81 9.48
C ASN A 43 -24.58 11.28 8.20
N GLU A 44 -25.33 11.86 7.26
CA GLU A 44 -24.75 12.49 6.07
C GLU A 44 -23.87 13.70 6.40
N ILE A 45 -24.16 14.49 7.46
CA ILE A 45 -23.27 15.58 7.90
C ILE A 45 -21.93 15.01 8.33
N VAL A 46 -21.97 13.97 9.18
CA VAL A 46 -20.75 13.32 9.70
C VAL A 46 -19.93 12.73 8.57
N HIS A 47 -20.57 11.99 7.64
CA HIS A 47 -19.90 11.46 6.46
C HIS A 47 -19.27 12.57 5.60
N LYS A 48 -19.98 13.67 5.36
CA LYS A 48 -19.47 14.80 4.57
C LYS A 48 -18.31 15.53 5.26
N ILE A 49 -18.34 15.64 6.58
CA ILE A 49 -17.23 16.16 7.38
C ILE A 49 -16.03 15.24 7.29
N TRP A 50 -16.26 13.94 7.43
CA TRP A 50 -15.21 12.94 7.32
C TRP A 50 -14.55 13.00 5.95
N GLU A 51 -15.30 12.96 4.85
CA GLU A 51 -14.75 13.06 3.49
C GLU A 51 -13.95 14.35 3.28
N ALA A 52 -14.45 15.48 3.80
CA ALA A 52 -13.79 16.78 3.62
C ALA A 52 -12.49 16.92 4.43
N TYR A 53 -12.43 16.34 5.63
CA TYR A 53 -11.38 16.64 6.61
C TYR A 53 -10.56 15.43 7.09
N ALA A 54 -10.91 14.20 6.73
CA ALA A 54 -10.10 13.01 7.01
C ALA A 54 -8.65 13.15 6.50
N PRO A 55 -8.37 13.74 5.31
CA PRO A 55 -6.99 13.97 4.86
C PRO A 55 -6.15 14.90 5.75
N ARG A 56 -6.78 15.60 6.72
CA ARG A 56 -6.08 16.43 7.72
C ARG A 56 -5.68 15.64 8.96
N VAL A 57 -6.21 14.44 9.14
CA VAL A 57 -5.82 13.51 10.19
C VAL A 57 -4.70 12.63 9.67
N LYS A 58 -3.57 12.57 10.38
CA LYS A 58 -2.40 11.80 9.95
C LYS A 58 -2.54 10.32 10.34
N THR A 59 -2.82 10.08 11.62
CA THR A 59 -3.05 8.77 12.23
C THR A 59 -3.70 9.00 13.59
N ARG A 60 -4.24 7.97 14.24
CA ARG A 60 -4.69 8.05 15.62
C ARG A 60 -3.61 7.51 16.55
N ALA A 61 -3.18 8.31 17.51
CA ALA A 61 -2.34 7.86 18.61
C ALA A 61 -3.19 7.08 19.63
N VAL A 62 -2.74 5.89 19.99
CA VAL A 62 -3.33 5.06 21.04
C VAL A 62 -2.25 4.68 22.04
N LYS A 63 -2.56 4.77 23.34
CA LYS A 63 -1.68 4.32 24.41
C LYS A 63 -2.31 3.13 25.10
N THR A 64 -1.71 1.96 24.92
CA THR A 64 -2.15 0.71 25.57
C THR A 64 -1.00 0.22 26.43
N ASP A 65 -1.26 -0.01 27.72
CA ASP A 65 -0.26 -0.45 28.70
C ASP A 65 1.03 0.40 28.73
N GLY A 66 0.88 1.71 28.52
CA GLY A 66 1.99 2.66 28.51
C GLY A 66 2.78 2.74 27.20
N VAL A 67 2.49 1.88 26.23
CA VAL A 67 3.13 1.87 24.91
C VAL A 67 2.30 2.65 23.91
N TRP A 68 2.95 3.52 23.16
CA TRP A 68 2.33 4.28 22.08
C TRP A 68 2.25 3.44 20.80
N SER A 69 1.10 3.49 20.15
CA SER A 69 0.85 2.89 18.84
C SER A 69 0.01 3.82 17.97
N THR A 70 -0.13 3.43 16.72
CA THR A 70 -0.79 4.18 15.65
C THR A 70 -1.90 3.35 15.04
N GLU A 71 -3.06 3.94 14.86
CA GLU A 71 -4.22 3.31 14.22
C GLU A 71 -4.73 4.20 13.10
N THR A 72 -5.27 3.60 12.04
CA THR A 72 -5.96 4.35 10.97
C THR A 72 -7.39 4.61 11.42
N PRO A 73 -7.79 5.86 11.66
CA PRO A 73 -9.15 6.14 12.10
C PRO A 73 -10.13 5.96 10.93
N GLU A 74 -11.27 5.33 11.20
CA GLU A 74 -12.38 5.19 10.24
C GLU A 74 -13.48 6.22 10.47
N ALA A 75 -14.39 6.38 9.49
CA ALA A 75 -15.52 7.31 9.58
C ALA A 75 -16.41 7.05 10.80
N ALA A 76 -16.58 5.78 11.19
CA ALA A 76 -17.34 5.41 12.39
C ALA A 76 -16.70 5.94 13.68
N GLU A 77 -15.38 6.15 13.67
CA GLU A 77 -14.58 6.58 14.81
C GLU A 77 -14.20 8.06 14.74
N TRP A 78 -14.85 8.85 13.88
CA TRP A 78 -14.54 10.26 13.65
C TRP A 78 -14.45 11.09 14.94
N ALA A 79 -15.26 10.77 15.95
CA ALA A 79 -15.27 11.45 17.25
C ALA A 79 -13.97 11.29 18.05
N LYS A 80 -13.15 10.28 17.73
CA LYS A 80 -11.81 10.09 18.31
C LYS A 80 -10.77 11.05 17.72
N VAL A 81 -11.09 11.74 16.62
CA VAL A 81 -10.17 12.63 15.91
C VAL A 81 -10.74 14.01 15.61
N MET A 82 -12.04 14.21 15.78
CA MET A 82 -12.71 15.48 15.51
C MET A 82 -13.78 15.78 16.57
N GLN A 83 -13.98 17.06 16.86
CA GLN A 83 -14.98 17.54 17.82
C GLN A 83 -15.69 18.80 17.35
N PHE A 84 -17.00 18.88 17.58
CA PHE A 84 -17.69 20.17 17.47
C PHE A 84 -17.55 20.97 18.75
N LYS A 85 -17.26 22.26 18.56
CA LYS A 85 -17.23 23.27 19.62
C LYS A 85 -18.24 24.37 19.29
N LEU A 86 -19.10 24.64 20.26
CA LEU A 86 -20.05 25.73 20.24
C LEU A 86 -19.72 26.73 21.34
N LYS A 87 -19.23 27.92 20.96
CA LYS A 87 -18.80 28.95 21.91
C LYS A 87 -17.78 28.37 22.92
N LYS A 88 -18.21 28.10 24.15
CA LYS A 88 -17.38 27.51 25.22
C LYS A 88 -17.62 26.01 25.45
N HIS A 89 -18.65 25.43 24.82
CA HIS A 89 -18.99 24.01 24.98
C HIS A 89 -18.28 23.18 23.92
N VAL A 90 -17.46 22.22 24.37
CA VAL A 90 -16.90 21.15 23.52
C VAL A 90 -17.61 19.87 23.91
N VAL A 91 -18.04 19.10 22.92
CA VAL A 91 -18.66 17.79 23.19
C VAL A 91 -17.58 16.84 23.69
N ASP A 92 -17.83 16.25 24.86
CA ASP A 92 -16.88 15.40 25.58
C ASP A 92 -16.64 14.07 24.84
N PRO A 93 -15.39 13.74 24.47
CA PRO A 93 -15.06 12.50 23.78
C PRO A 93 -15.03 11.27 24.70
N ALA A 94 -15.06 11.44 26.02
CA ALA A 94 -15.03 10.32 26.98
C ALA A 94 -16.39 9.61 27.13
N LYS A 95 -17.43 10.13 26.49
CA LYS A 95 -18.77 9.53 26.50
C LYS A 95 -18.83 8.32 25.55
N THR A 96 -19.81 7.45 25.75
CA THR A 96 -20.05 6.35 24.79
C THR A 96 -20.40 6.92 23.42
N ASP A 97 -20.04 6.24 22.34
CA ASP A 97 -20.30 6.69 20.97
C ASP A 97 -21.77 7.10 20.75
N GLN A 98 -22.69 6.36 21.35
CA GLN A 98 -24.13 6.63 21.29
C GLN A 98 -24.52 7.92 22.03
N ALA A 99 -23.92 8.19 23.20
CA ALA A 99 -24.15 9.44 23.94
C ALA A 99 -23.52 10.64 23.23
N ILE A 100 -22.35 10.45 22.63
CA ILE A 100 -21.68 11.44 21.78
C ILE A 100 -22.59 11.82 20.60
N LEU A 101 -23.13 10.83 19.88
CA LEU A 101 -24.03 11.05 18.75
C LEU A 101 -25.31 11.79 19.15
N VAL A 102 -25.92 11.45 20.29
CA VAL A 102 -27.14 12.13 20.79
C VAL A 102 -26.86 13.58 21.18
N GLU A 103 -25.74 13.85 21.86
CA GLU A 103 -25.36 15.21 22.23
C GLU A 103 -25.02 16.05 21.00
N TYR A 104 -24.33 15.48 20.02
CA TYR A 104 -24.07 16.14 18.74
C TYR A 104 -25.36 16.41 17.97
N HIS A 105 -26.28 15.45 17.86
CA HIS A 105 -27.56 15.68 17.20
C HIS A 105 -28.35 16.80 17.88
N THR A 106 -28.45 16.75 19.21
CA THR A 106 -29.13 17.78 20.01
C THR A 106 -28.47 19.14 19.84
N THR A 107 -27.14 19.19 19.80
CA THR A 107 -26.37 20.41 19.61
C THR A 107 -26.57 20.94 18.19
N LEU A 108 -26.43 20.13 17.15
CA LEU A 108 -26.59 20.55 15.75
C LEU A 108 -28.01 21.02 15.41
N VAL A 109 -29.04 20.42 16.01
CA VAL A 109 -30.43 20.91 15.86
C VAL A 109 -30.56 22.33 16.43
N LYS A 110 -29.92 22.62 17.57
CA LYS A 110 -29.87 23.98 18.15
C LYS A 110 -29.01 24.95 17.33
N LEU A 111 -28.21 24.45 16.39
CA LEU A 111 -27.22 25.20 15.62
C LEU A 111 -27.68 25.58 14.21
N ARG A 112 -28.93 25.30 13.82
CA ARG A 112 -29.45 25.76 12.52
C ARG A 112 -29.23 27.27 12.38
N GLY A 113 -28.38 27.66 11.41
CA GLY A 113 -28.03 29.05 11.12
C GLY A 113 -26.86 29.63 11.94
N GLN A 114 -26.19 28.86 12.81
CA GLN A 114 -25.00 29.31 13.54
C GLN A 114 -23.71 28.72 12.97
N THR A 115 -22.61 29.47 13.10
CA THR A 115 -21.27 29.00 12.79
C THR A 115 -20.75 28.12 13.92
N VAL A 116 -20.26 26.93 13.58
CA VAL A 116 -19.76 25.92 14.52
C VAL A 116 -18.28 25.70 14.27
N SER A 117 -17.48 25.69 15.34
CA SER A 117 -16.07 25.34 15.21
C SER A 117 -15.94 23.81 15.14
N LEU A 118 -15.23 23.31 14.14
CA LEU A 118 -14.83 21.91 14.06
C LEU A 118 -13.35 21.80 14.41
N LEU A 119 -13.06 21.20 15.56
CA LEU A 119 -11.70 20.91 16.00
C LEU A 119 -11.27 19.59 15.35
N ILE A 120 -10.14 19.60 14.64
CA ILE A 120 -9.57 18.42 13.97
C ILE A 120 -8.22 18.14 14.61
N TYR A 121 -8.03 16.97 15.19
CA TYR A 121 -6.80 16.58 15.87
C TYR A 121 -5.95 15.69 14.96
N GLU A 122 -4.75 16.16 14.59
CA GLU A 122 -3.88 15.46 13.62
C GLU A 122 -3.54 14.03 14.05
N TYR A 123 -3.41 13.82 15.37
CA TYR A 123 -3.08 12.54 16.00
C TYR A 123 -4.21 11.98 16.88
N GLY A 124 -5.41 12.56 16.80
CA GLY A 124 -6.54 12.20 17.64
C GLY A 124 -6.55 12.81 19.04
N VAL A 125 -7.66 12.59 19.76
CA VAL A 125 -7.93 13.16 21.09
C VAL A 125 -7.05 12.56 22.20
N GLY A 126 -6.37 11.44 21.94
CA GLY A 126 -5.48 10.77 22.90
C GLY A 126 -4.21 11.54 23.22
N ILE A 127 -3.81 12.48 22.35
CA ILE A 127 -2.68 13.38 22.61
C ILE A 127 -3.17 14.62 23.36
N VAL A 128 -3.02 14.61 24.69
CA VAL A 128 -3.59 15.64 25.56
C VAL A 128 -2.67 16.86 25.66
N ARG A 129 -1.35 16.65 25.77
CA ARG A 129 -0.34 17.70 25.96
C ARG A 129 0.78 17.60 24.92
N ALA A 130 1.58 18.66 24.81
CA ALA A 130 2.77 18.68 23.96
C ALA A 130 3.77 17.57 24.33
N GLN A 131 3.91 17.26 25.62
CA GLN A 131 4.77 16.16 26.07
C GLN A 131 4.29 14.80 25.52
N ASP A 132 2.98 14.51 25.56
CA ASP A 132 2.42 13.27 25.02
C ASP A 132 2.69 13.18 23.52
N LEU A 133 2.59 14.32 22.82
CA LEU A 133 2.89 14.41 21.40
C LEU A 133 4.35 14.12 21.10
N ASP A 134 5.28 14.65 21.90
CA ASP A 134 6.71 14.43 21.72
C ASP A 134 7.08 12.97 22.00
N GLU A 135 6.54 12.37 23.06
CA GLU A 135 6.71 10.94 23.38
C GLU A 135 6.16 10.05 22.26
N PHE A 136 4.94 10.35 21.79
CA PHE A 136 4.32 9.62 20.69
C PHE A 136 5.11 9.78 19.39
N LYS A 137 5.53 11.00 19.05
CA LYS A 137 6.35 11.23 17.86
C LYS A 137 7.66 10.46 17.96
N ALA A 138 8.35 10.49 19.10
CA ALA A 138 9.57 9.73 19.32
C ALA A 138 9.38 8.21 19.18
N ALA A 139 8.27 7.68 19.68
CA ALA A 139 7.99 6.23 19.66
C ALA A 139 7.49 5.72 18.30
N CYS A 140 6.64 6.49 17.61
CA CYS A 140 5.86 5.98 16.47
C CYS A 140 6.12 6.71 15.15
N ILE A 141 6.59 7.96 15.19
CA ILE A 141 6.68 8.82 14.00
C ILE A 141 8.13 9.09 13.61
N HIS A 142 9.05 9.23 14.57
CA HIS A 142 10.47 9.40 14.30
C HIS A 142 11.12 8.03 14.08
N PRO A 143 12.04 7.90 13.10
CA PRO A 143 12.87 6.71 12.99
C PRO A 143 13.70 6.51 14.27
N GLU A 144 13.78 5.27 14.77
CA GLU A 144 14.56 4.90 15.98
C GLU A 144 16.04 5.33 15.92
N GLN A 145 16.58 5.46 14.70
CA GLN A 145 17.91 6.00 14.46
C GLN A 145 17.82 7.06 13.36
N VAL A 146 18.11 8.30 13.74
CA VAL A 146 18.41 9.39 12.82
C VAL A 146 19.93 9.56 12.85
N ASP A 147 20.57 9.58 11.68
CA ASP A 147 21.99 9.90 11.64
C ASP A 147 22.24 11.35 12.09
N ARG A 148 23.52 11.75 12.27
CA ARG A 148 23.89 13.11 12.72
C ARG A 148 23.34 14.24 11.84
N ALA A 149 22.80 13.94 10.66
CA ALA A 149 22.23 14.89 9.71
C ALA A 149 20.68 14.82 9.59
N GLY A 150 20.02 13.94 10.36
CA GLY A 150 18.56 13.84 10.36
C GLY A 150 17.99 13.02 9.20
N ALA A 151 18.80 12.21 8.50
CA ALA A 151 18.30 11.24 7.54
C ALA A 151 17.86 9.95 8.26
N THR A 152 16.79 9.31 7.77
CA THR A 152 16.35 7.98 8.19
C THR A 152 17.55 7.04 8.12
N ALA A 153 17.92 6.39 9.24
CA ALA A 153 19.10 5.54 9.26
C ALA A 153 19.06 4.50 8.13
N GLU A 154 20.19 4.35 7.44
CA GLU A 154 20.45 3.32 6.44
C GLU A 154 20.03 1.91 6.93
N VAL A 155 20.02 1.68 8.24
CA VAL A 155 19.54 0.44 8.88
C VAL A 155 18.05 0.21 8.62
N SER A 156 17.18 1.21 8.81
CA SER A 156 15.74 1.08 8.56
C SER A 156 15.42 0.91 7.07
N LEU A 157 16.18 1.55 6.18
CA LEU A 157 16.05 1.32 4.74
C LEU A 157 16.41 -0.13 4.38
N ARG A 158 17.47 -0.69 4.97
CA ARG A 158 17.86 -2.09 4.75
C ARG A 158 16.81 -3.08 5.25
N GLU A 159 16.21 -2.83 6.41
CA GLU A 159 15.12 -3.67 6.94
C GLU A 159 13.90 -3.66 6.01
N ILE A 160 13.47 -2.49 5.55
CA ILE A 160 12.35 -2.38 4.60
C ILE A 160 12.65 -3.08 3.28
N VAL A 161 13.87 -2.91 2.75
CA VAL A 161 14.29 -3.59 1.52
C VAL A 161 14.30 -5.11 1.70
N ALA A 162 14.77 -5.62 2.83
CA ALA A 162 14.75 -7.04 3.13
C ALA A 162 13.30 -7.58 3.18
N ASN A 163 12.39 -6.86 3.85
CA ASN A 163 10.98 -7.24 3.92
C ASN A 163 10.29 -7.21 2.56
N LEU A 164 10.56 -6.19 1.73
CA LEU A 164 10.07 -6.13 0.35
C LEU A 164 10.53 -7.34 -0.47
N GLN A 165 11.79 -7.72 -0.35
CA GLN A 165 12.32 -8.89 -1.06
C GLN A 165 11.68 -10.20 -0.58
N VAL A 166 11.41 -10.35 0.71
CA VAL A 166 10.71 -11.53 1.23
C VAL A 166 9.32 -11.67 0.60
N VAL A 167 8.57 -10.58 0.47
CA VAL A 167 7.20 -10.61 -0.08
C VAL A 167 7.21 -10.75 -1.61
N TRP A 168 8.08 -10.02 -2.30
CA TRP A 168 7.94 -9.79 -3.73
C TRP A 168 9.01 -10.44 -4.61
N ALA A 169 10.09 -11.00 -4.07
CA ALA A 169 11.15 -11.59 -4.90
C ALA A 169 10.70 -12.81 -5.73
N ALA A 170 9.60 -13.46 -5.33
CA ALA A 170 8.98 -14.53 -6.11
C ALA A 170 8.22 -14.02 -7.34
N THR A 171 7.80 -12.75 -7.35
CA THR A 171 7.00 -12.14 -8.42
C THR A 171 7.84 -11.23 -9.30
N PHE A 172 8.78 -10.51 -8.69
CA PHE A 172 9.60 -9.51 -9.35
C PHE A 172 11.09 -9.78 -9.13
N GLN A 173 11.87 -9.62 -10.20
CA GLN A 173 13.32 -9.54 -10.18
C GLN A 173 13.77 -8.11 -10.44
N GLY A 174 14.81 -7.67 -9.74
CA GLY A 174 15.34 -6.32 -9.89
C GLY A 174 16.70 -6.17 -9.22
N GLU A 175 17.50 -5.22 -9.69
CA GLU A 175 18.79 -4.88 -9.08
C GLU A 175 18.60 -4.32 -7.67
N ALA A 176 19.62 -4.46 -6.82
CA ALA A 176 19.59 -3.96 -5.44
C ALA A 176 19.23 -2.47 -5.35
N VAL A 177 19.64 -1.66 -6.33
CA VAL A 177 19.32 -0.23 -6.41
C VAL A 177 17.81 0.00 -6.62
N VAL A 178 17.13 -0.84 -7.39
CA VAL A 178 15.69 -0.74 -7.66
C VAL A 178 14.89 -1.08 -6.40
N TRP A 179 15.28 -2.13 -5.67
CA TRP A 179 14.68 -2.44 -4.37
C TRP A 179 14.88 -1.32 -3.36
N ARG A 180 16.07 -0.72 -3.32
CA ARG A 180 16.34 0.46 -2.48
C ARG A 180 15.53 1.68 -2.90
N MET A 181 15.25 1.86 -4.19
CA MET A 181 14.39 2.95 -4.67
C MET A 181 12.95 2.77 -4.16
N TRP A 182 12.45 1.54 -4.15
CA TRP A 182 11.14 1.22 -3.56
C TRP A 182 11.12 1.42 -2.04
N GLY A 183 12.12 0.88 -1.33
CA GLY A 183 12.24 1.10 0.12
C GLY A 183 12.29 2.59 0.47
N ASN A 184 13.04 3.39 -0.31
CA ASN A 184 13.09 4.84 -0.17
C ASN A 184 11.73 5.50 -0.39
N HIS A 185 10.93 5.01 -1.33
CA HIS A 185 9.58 5.53 -1.55
C HIS A 185 8.69 5.33 -0.32
N ILE A 186 8.77 4.15 0.32
CA ILE A 186 7.99 3.81 1.52
C ILE A 186 8.41 4.69 2.71
N ILE A 187 9.71 4.77 2.99
CA ILE A 187 10.21 5.52 4.15
C ILE A 187 10.09 7.04 3.99
N ARG A 188 9.84 7.54 2.78
CA ARG A 188 9.76 8.98 2.49
C ARG A 188 8.66 9.69 3.27
N ASN A 189 7.57 9.00 3.62
CA ASN A 189 6.49 9.59 4.42
C ASN A 189 6.84 9.69 5.92
N LEU A 190 8.02 9.21 6.35
CA LEU A 190 8.52 9.13 7.74
C LEU A 190 7.60 8.44 8.75
N ASN A 191 6.37 8.10 8.38
CA ASN A 191 5.39 7.48 9.26
C ASN A 191 5.57 5.97 9.30
N ARG A 192 6.32 5.48 10.30
CA ARG A 192 6.64 4.05 10.48
C ARG A 192 5.39 3.16 10.50
N SER A 193 4.28 3.66 11.03
CA SER A 193 3.01 2.93 11.09
C SER A 193 2.44 2.49 9.75
N THR A 194 2.86 3.15 8.68
CA THR A 194 2.36 2.87 7.32
C THR A 194 3.26 1.92 6.55
N TRP A 195 4.45 1.59 7.08
CA TRP A 195 5.45 0.83 6.35
C TRP A 195 5.06 -0.62 6.13
N GLU A 196 4.49 -1.30 7.14
CA GLU A 196 4.05 -2.69 7.01
C GLU A 196 2.97 -2.87 5.96
N THR A 197 1.98 -1.96 5.94
CA THR A 197 0.94 -1.96 4.90
C THR A 197 1.54 -1.64 3.53
N ALA A 198 2.40 -0.62 3.43
CA ALA A 198 3.02 -0.21 2.18
C ALA A 198 3.99 -1.25 1.59
N ILE A 199 4.53 -2.17 2.40
CA ILE A 199 5.31 -3.31 1.92
C ILE A 199 4.43 -4.31 1.15
N LEU A 200 3.16 -4.46 1.55
CA LEU A 200 2.21 -5.38 0.92
C LEU A 200 1.56 -4.80 -0.35
N ASP A 201 1.71 -3.51 -0.59
CA ASP A 201 1.22 -2.87 -1.80
C ASP A 201 2.12 -3.16 -3.00
N HIS A 202 1.56 -3.08 -4.20
CA HIS A 202 2.31 -3.22 -5.45
C HIS A 202 3.35 -2.09 -5.62
N PRO A 203 4.43 -2.33 -6.38
CA PRO A 203 5.46 -1.32 -6.59
C PRO A 203 4.89 -0.04 -7.23
N PRO A 204 5.33 1.15 -6.80
CA PRO A 204 5.01 2.41 -7.45
C PRO A 204 5.35 2.35 -8.94
N ALA A 205 4.59 3.04 -9.79
CA ALA A 205 4.76 2.97 -11.25
C ALA A 205 6.20 3.26 -11.73
N SER A 206 6.92 4.14 -11.02
CA SER A 206 8.32 4.47 -11.33
C SER A 206 9.31 3.35 -11.01
N VAL A 207 8.98 2.47 -10.06
CA VAL A 207 9.76 1.28 -9.68
C VAL A 207 9.32 0.09 -10.52
N ALA A 208 8.02 -0.07 -10.74
CA ALA A 208 7.43 -1.16 -11.50
C ALA A 208 8.02 -1.26 -12.92
N SER A 209 8.30 -0.13 -13.57
CA SER A 209 8.94 -0.09 -14.89
C SER A 209 10.38 -0.60 -14.93
N LEU A 210 11.04 -0.69 -13.76
CA LEU A 210 12.42 -1.14 -13.61
C LEU A 210 12.52 -2.58 -13.09
N LEU A 211 11.40 -3.15 -12.64
CA LEU A 211 11.30 -4.53 -12.20
C LEU A 211 10.95 -5.43 -13.39
N ARG A 212 11.59 -6.60 -13.45
CA ARG A 212 11.26 -7.66 -14.40
C ARG A 212 10.34 -8.67 -13.70
N PRO A 213 9.37 -9.28 -14.41
CA PRO A 213 8.72 -10.49 -13.90
C PRO A 213 9.78 -11.53 -13.57
N ALA A 214 9.64 -12.23 -12.45
CA ALA A 214 10.50 -13.37 -12.18
C ALA A 214 10.28 -14.44 -13.26
N ASP A 215 11.37 -14.98 -13.81
CA ASP A 215 11.29 -16.09 -14.77
C ASP A 215 10.39 -17.18 -14.20
N SER A 216 9.33 -17.50 -14.92
CA SER A 216 8.41 -18.51 -14.45
C SER A 216 9.12 -19.86 -14.49
N THR A 217 8.92 -20.70 -13.47
CA THR A 217 9.42 -22.09 -13.47
C THR A 217 9.04 -22.82 -14.76
N LEU A 218 7.91 -22.44 -15.36
CA LEU A 218 7.41 -22.93 -16.64
C LEU A 218 8.34 -22.62 -17.83
N GLU A 219 8.91 -21.42 -17.91
CA GLU A 219 9.84 -21.04 -18.99
C GLU A 219 11.16 -21.81 -18.89
N SER A 220 11.67 -22.02 -17.68
CA SER A 220 12.84 -22.88 -17.45
C SER A 220 12.56 -24.33 -17.84
N HIS A 221 11.39 -24.87 -17.48
CA HIS A 221 10.98 -26.21 -17.89
C HIS A 221 10.83 -26.34 -19.42
N LEU A 222 10.23 -25.35 -20.09
CA LEU A 222 10.10 -25.34 -21.55
C LEU A 222 11.47 -25.31 -22.23
N ALA A 223 12.39 -24.45 -21.77
CA ALA A 223 13.74 -24.38 -22.31
C ALA A 223 14.49 -25.71 -22.19
N ASN A 224 14.38 -26.37 -21.03
CA ASN A 224 14.99 -27.68 -20.79
C ASN A 224 14.39 -28.79 -21.68
N VAL A 225 13.06 -28.78 -21.88
CA VAL A 225 12.38 -29.73 -22.77
C VAL A 225 12.79 -29.51 -24.22
N THR A 226 12.86 -28.26 -24.68
CA THR A 226 13.31 -27.93 -26.04
C THR A 226 14.76 -28.37 -26.27
N GLN A 227 15.65 -28.14 -25.30
CA GLN A 227 17.03 -28.58 -25.39
C GLN A 227 17.14 -30.12 -25.45
N SER A 228 16.41 -30.83 -24.60
CA SER A 228 16.38 -32.30 -24.60
C SER A 228 15.86 -32.87 -25.93
N ALA A 229 14.80 -32.27 -26.48
CA ALA A 229 14.25 -32.67 -27.77
C ALA A 229 15.26 -32.47 -28.92
N ASN A 230 16.02 -31.37 -28.92
CA ASN A 230 17.05 -31.12 -29.94
C ASN A 230 18.19 -32.14 -29.86
N VAL A 231 18.68 -32.46 -28.66
CA VAL A 231 19.72 -33.49 -28.48
C VAL A 231 19.25 -34.87 -28.94
N ALA A 232 17.99 -35.22 -28.64
CA ALA A 232 17.41 -36.47 -29.12
C ALA A 232 17.30 -36.51 -30.65
N LEU A 233 16.91 -35.40 -31.28
CA LEU A 233 16.85 -35.27 -32.73
C LEU A 233 18.24 -35.44 -33.37
N ASP A 234 19.27 -34.79 -32.82
CA ASP A 234 20.65 -34.91 -33.31
C ASP A 234 21.16 -36.36 -33.21
N CYS A 235 20.85 -37.05 -32.10
CA CYS A 235 21.18 -38.47 -31.95
C CYS A 235 20.54 -39.34 -33.05
N VAL A 236 19.26 -39.12 -33.34
CA VAL A 236 18.54 -39.87 -34.39
C VAL A 236 19.10 -39.56 -35.77
N GLN A 237 19.40 -38.30 -36.06
CA GLN A 237 19.99 -37.90 -37.33
C GLN A 237 21.39 -38.52 -37.52
N GLY A 238 22.22 -38.51 -36.48
CA GLY A 238 23.53 -39.15 -36.50
C GLY A 238 23.44 -40.67 -36.72
N ALA A 239 22.51 -41.35 -36.04
CA ALA A 239 22.29 -42.78 -36.24
C ALA A 239 21.80 -43.11 -37.66
N LEU A 240 20.92 -42.27 -38.22
CA LEU A 240 20.42 -42.42 -39.58
C LEU A 240 21.53 -42.25 -40.63
N GLU A 241 22.42 -41.28 -40.44
CA GLU A 241 23.59 -41.12 -41.31
C GLU A 241 24.55 -42.31 -41.20
N GLY A 242 24.79 -42.81 -39.98
CA GLY A 242 25.58 -44.04 -39.79
C GLY A 242 24.98 -45.23 -40.54
N TYR A 243 23.66 -45.40 -40.47
CA TYR A 243 22.96 -46.46 -41.20
C TYR A 243 23.05 -46.29 -42.73
N ARG A 244 22.99 -45.05 -43.24
CA ARG A 244 23.19 -44.76 -44.67
C ARG A 244 24.58 -45.15 -45.14
N VAL A 245 25.61 -44.92 -44.34
CA VAL A 245 27.00 -45.32 -44.66
C VAL A 245 27.08 -46.84 -44.76
N ILE A 246 26.62 -47.57 -43.74
CA ILE A 246 26.64 -49.04 -43.72
C ILE A 246 25.90 -49.62 -44.93
N ARG A 247 24.73 -49.04 -45.29
CA ARG A 247 23.97 -49.47 -46.46
C ARG A 247 24.76 -49.29 -47.76
N ARG A 248 25.41 -48.14 -47.96
CA ARG A 248 26.25 -47.91 -49.16
C ARG A 248 27.41 -48.88 -49.23
N ASP A 249 28.06 -49.14 -48.10
CA ASP A 249 29.19 -50.09 -48.04
C ASP A 249 28.73 -51.51 -48.39
N TRP A 250 27.54 -51.91 -47.90
CA TRP A 250 26.93 -53.18 -48.26
C TRP A 250 26.62 -53.28 -49.75
N GLU A 251 25.97 -52.26 -50.34
CA GLU A 251 25.68 -52.20 -51.78
C GLU A 251 26.95 -52.17 -52.65
N ALA A 252 28.06 -51.65 -52.13
CA ALA A 252 29.35 -51.70 -52.81
C ALA A 252 29.99 -53.09 -52.75
N LEU A 253 29.88 -53.79 -51.62
CA LEU A 253 30.35 -55.17 -51.48
C LEU A 253 29.55 -56.13 -52.37
N ASP A 254 28.23 -55.96 -52.43
CA ASP A 254 27.32 -56.76 -53.24
C ASP A 254 27.68 -56.67 -54.74
N ARG A 255 27.84 -55.45 -55.26
CA ARG A 255 28.31 -55.23 -56.65
C ARG A 255 29.65 -55.90 -56.95
N ARG A 256 30.59 -55.86 -56.00
CA ARG A 256 31.90 -56.51 -56.17
C ARG A 256 31.79 -58.04 -56.21
N LEU A 257 30.84 -58.61 -55.47
CA LEU A 257 30.55 -60.05 -55.51
C LEU A 257 29.95 -60.44 -56.86
N GLU A 258 28.97 -59.68 -57.35
CA GLU A 258 28.37 -59.90 -58.67
C GLU A 258 29.42 -59.82 -59.79
N GLU A 259 30.31 -58.83 -59.76
CA GLU A 259 31.42 -58.69 -60.73
C GLU A 259 32.35 -59.92 -60.70
N TYR A 260 32.64 -60.45 -59.50
CA TYR A 260 33.47 -61.63 -59.34
C TYR A 260 32.80 -62.89 -59.90
N GLU A 261 31.51 -63.09 -59.63
CA GLU A 261 30.73 -64.23 -60.15
C GLU A 261 30.61 -64.20 -61.68
N HIS A 262 30.39 -63.02 -62.27
CA HIS A 262 30.36 -62.86 -63.73
C HIS A 262 31.73 -63.15 -64.36
N SER A 263 32.83 -62.78 -63.70
CA SER A 263 34.17 -63.07 -64.20
C SER A 263 34.53 -64.56 -64.20
N GLN A 264 33.95 -65.37 -63.29
CA GLN A 264 34.17 -66.82 -63.24
C GLN A 264 33.31 -67.61 -64.24
N SER A 265 32.22 -67.04 -64.75
CA SER A 265 31.33 -67.70 -65.71
C SER A 265 31.74 -67.52 -67.18
N CYS A 266 32.78 -66.73 -67.47
CA CYS A 266 33.28 -66.46 -68.83
C CYS A 266 34.59 -67.20 -69.19
N ASP A 267 35.11 -68.04 -68.30
CA ASP A 267 36.15 -69.05 -68.57
C ASP A 267 35.53 -70.45 -68.76
#